data_AF-A0A6I1W0Q5-F1
#
_entry.id   AF-A0A6I1W0Q5-F1
#
_cell.length_a   1.000
_cell.length_b   1.000
_cell.length_c   1.000
_cell.angle_alpha   90.00
_cell.angle_beta   90.00
_cell.angle_gamma   90.00
#
_symmetry.space_group_name_H-M   'P 1'
#
loop_
_entity.id
_entity.type
_entity.pdbx_description
1 polymer ?
#
loop_
_entity_poly.entity_id
_entity_poly.type
_entity_poly.pdbx_seq_one_letter_code
_entity_poly.pdbx_strand_id
1 'polypeptide(L)'
;DAGCESFTVHARIAILEGLSPKENRDIPPLRYDVVAQLKADFPELEIVLNGGIKTLEECHAHLQVFDGVMLGREAYHNSYLLAEVDQQLFGSAEPVIT
;
A
#
# COMPACT_ATOMS: atom_id res chain seq x y z
N ASP A 1 -17.35 -16.84 -12.40
CA ASP A 1 -16.27 -16.03 -11.82
C ASP A 1 -14.90 -16.62 -12.04
N ALA A 2 -13.88 -15.76 -12.00
CA ALA A 2 -12.48 -16.15 -12.13
C ALA A 2 -11.83 -16.59 -10.80
N GLY A 3 -12.52 -16.42 -9.66
CA GLY A 3 -12.10 -16.94 -8.34
C GLY A 3 -11.09 -16.09 -7.57
N CYS A 4 -10.82 -14.85 -7.98
CA CYS A 4 -9.94 -13.94 -7.23
C CYS A 4 -10.65 -13.36 -6.01
N GLU A 5 -10.06 -13.54 -4.83
CA GLU A 5 -10.59 -13.03 -3.55
C GLU A 5 -9.73 -11.90 -2.96
N SER A 6 -8.51 -11.68 -3.48
CA SER A 6 -7.56 -10.67 -3.02
C SER A 6 -7.10 -9.77 -4.16
N PHE A 7 -7.10 -8.46 -3.90
CA PHE A 7 -6.76 -7.41 -4.85
C PHE A 7 -5.78 -6.43 -4.23
N THR A 8 -4.56 -6.39 -4.78
CA THR A 8 -3.62 -5.29 -4.49
C THR A 8 -3.85 -4.17 -5.49
N VAL A 9 -4.24 -3.00 -5.00
CA VAL A 9 -4.63 -1.86 -5.83
C VAL A 9 -3.62 -0.74 -5.66
N HIS A 10 -2.87 -0.44 -6.73
CA HIS A 10 -2.09 0.79 -6.77
C HIS A 10 -3.04 1.97 -6.94
N ALA A 11 -3.10 2.87 -5.96
CA ALA A 11 -4.04 4.00 -5.93
C ALA A 11 -3.71 5.12 -6.94
N ARG A 12 -2.89 4.83 -7.96
CA ARG A 12 -2.49 5.78 -8.99
C ARG A 12 -2.75 5.11 -10.33
N ILE A 13 -3.48 5.82 -11.19
CA ILE A 13 -3.73 5.36 -12.55
C ILE A 13 -2.44 5.37 -13.39
N ALA A 14 -2.28 4.37 -14.24
CA ALA A 14 -1.28 4.40 -15.29
C ALA A 14 -1.87 5.04 -16.56
N ILE A 15 -1.30 6.17 -16.98
CA ILE A 15 -1.60 6.84 -18.24
C ILE A 15 -0.62 6.33 -19.29
N LEU A 16 -1.12 5.57 -20.26
CA LEU A 16 -0.29 4.86 -21.23
C LEU A 16 0.22 5.74 -22.38
N GLU A 17 -0.43 6.87 -22.63
CA GLU A 17 -0.07 7.81 -23.68
C GLU A 17 0.54 9.08 -23.07
N GLY A 18 1.71 9.47 -23.57
CA GLY A 18 2.36 10.72 -23.21
C GLY A 18 3.16 10.73 -21.90
N LEU A 19 3.05 9.69 -21.06
CA LEU A 19 3.87 9.56 -19.84
C LEU A 19 4.78 8.33 -19.89
N SER A 20 6.04 8.52 -19.51
CA SER A 20 6.97 7.41 -19.26
C SER A 20 6.59 6.61 -18.00
N PRO A 21 7.11 5.39 -17.81
CA PRO A 21 6.89 4.62 -16.59
C PRO A 21 7.35 5.34 -15.31
N LYS A 22 8.36 6.22 -15.40
CA LYS A 22 8.82 7.02 -14.26
C LYS A 22 7.81 8.11 -13.93
N GLU A 23 7.37 8.86 -14.94
CA GLU A 23 6.37 9.92 -14.78
C GLU A 23 5.04 9.37 -14.26
N ASN A 24 4.63 8.19 -14.71
CA ASN A 24 3.44 7.49 -14.20
C ASN A 24 3.49 7.18 -12.70
N ARG A 25 4.66 7.19 -12.07
CA ARG A 25 4.78 6.99 -10.62
C ARG A 25 4.67 8.29 -9.82
N ASP A 26 4.79 9.44 -10.46
CA ASP A 26 4.97 10.72 -9.79
C ASP A 26 3.91 11.77 -10.21
N ILE A 27 3.43 11.74 -11.46
CA ILE A 27 2.54 12.77 -12.03
C ILE A 27 1.06 12.58 -11.68
N PRO A 28 0.39 11.44 -11.98
CA PRO A 28 -1.02 11.32 -11.62
C PRO A 28 -1.16 11.37 -10.08
N PRO A 29 -2.21 11.99 -9.52
CA PRO A 29 -2.39 12.02 -8.08
C PRO A 29 -2.72 10.62 -7.54
N LEU A 30 -2.40 10.38 -6.27
CA LEU A 30 -2.91 9.21 -5.54
C LEU A 30 -4.39 9.44 -5.21
N ARG A 31 -5.18 8.36 -5.30
CA ARG A 31 -6.63 8.34 -5.14
C ARG A 31 -7.03 7.26 -4.13
N TYR A 32 -6.58 7.42 -2.88
CA TYR A 32 -6.90 6.49 -1.79
C TYR A 32 -8.42 6.43 -1.50
N ASP A 33 -9.14 7.53 -1.75
CA ASP A 33 -10.60 7.62 -1.68
C ASP A 33 -11.29 6.58 -2.57
N VAL A 34 -10.77 6.37 -3.78
CA VAL A 34 -11.33 5.42 -4.74
C VAL A 34 -11.11 3.98 -4.28
N VAL A 35 -9.92 3.68 -3.72
CA VAL A 35 -9.63 2.33 -3.19
C VAL A 35 -10.47 2.08 -1.92
N ALA A 36 -10.69 3.10 -1.08
CA ALA A 36 -11.54 2.98 0.09
C ALA A 36 -13.00 2.69 -0.31
N GLN A 37 -13.50 3.34 -1.36
CA GLN A 37 -14.81 3.03 -1.92
C GLN A 37 -14.88 1.59 -2.44
N LEU A 38 -13.82 1.09 -3.10
CA LEU A 38 -13.75 -0.31 -3.53
C LEU A 38 -13.87 -1.29 -2.35
N LYS A 39 -13.20 -1.02 -1.21
CA LYS A 39 -13.35 -1.84 -0.01
C LYS A 39 -14.77 -1.81 0.56
N ALA A 40 -15.44 -0.64 0.50
CA ALA A 40 -16.81 -0.49 0.96
C ALA A 40 -17.82 -1.21 0.05
N ASP A 41 -17.59 -1.18 -1.26
CA ASP A 41 -18.46 -1.81 -2.26
C ASP A 41 -18.34 -3.34 -2.27
N PHE A 42 -17.16 -3.87 -1.91
CA PHE A 42 -16.85 -5.31 -1.90
C PHE A 42 -16.23 -5.76 -0.57
N PRO A 43 -16.99 -5.73 0.54
CA PRO A 43 -16.45 -6.03 1.88
C PRO A 43 -15.96 -7.48 2.03
N GLU A 44 -16.43 -8.40 1.19
CA GLU A 44 -16.02 -9.81 1.16
C GLU A 44 -14.65 -10.04 0.52
N LEU A 45 -14.12 -9.08 -0.23
CA LEU A 45 -12.81 -9.16 -0.86
C LEU A 45 -11.72 -8.59 0.05
N GLU A 46 -10.52 -9.14 -0.04
CA GLU A 46 -9.31 -8.56 0.55
C GLU A 46 -8.79 -7.45 -0.37
N ILE A 47 -8.75 -6.22 0.14
CA ILE A 47 -8.24 -5.05 -0.58
C ILE A 47 -6.96 -4.56 0.09
N VAL A 48 -5.85 -4.73 -0.61
CA VAL A 48 -4.51 -4.28 -0.19
C VAL A 48 -4.16 -2.97 -0.89
N LEU A 49 -3.98 -1.90 -0.12
CA LEU A 49 -3.62 -0.59 -0.66
C LEU A 49 -2.15 -0.54 -1.07
N ASN A 50 -1.86 0.01 -2.25
CA ASN A 50 -0.50 0.33 -2.68
C ASN A 50 -0.37 1.75 -3.23
N GLY A 51 0.84 2.30 -3.10
CA GLY A 51 1.30 3.49 -3.81
C GLY A 51 1.49 4.69 -2.89
N GLY A 52 2.72 5.21 -2.80
CA GLY A 52 3.01 6.47 -2.10
C GLY A 52 3.15 6.40 -0.58
N ILE A 53 2.99 5.22 0.03
CA ILE A 53 3.19 4.98 1.47
C ILE A 53 4.69 4.99 1.79
N LYS A 54 5.10 5.79 2.76
CA LYS A 54 6.50 6.05 3.12
C LYS A 54 6.84 5.82 4.60
N THR A 55 5.85 5.72 5.48
CA THR A 55 6.10 5.57 6.92
C THR A 55 5.24 4.46 7.52
N LEU A 56 5.68 3.89 8.64
CA LEU A 56 4.86 2.94 9.41
C LEU A 56 3.63 3.61 10.04
N GLU A 57 3.70 4.91 10.33
CA GLU A 57 2.53 5.70 10.75
C GLU A 57 1.45 5.75 9.65
N GLU A 58 1.84 6.01 8.40
CA GLU A 58 0.92 5.94 7.26
C GLU A 58 0.35 4.52 7.09
N CYS A 59 1.17 3.49 7.31
CA CYS A 59 0.70 2.09 7.30
C CYS A 59 -0.40 1.89 8.34
N HIS A 60 -0.19 2.30 9.60
CA HIS A 60 -1.19 2.22 10.65
C HIS A 60 -2.50 2.93 10.29
N ALA A 61 -2.41 4.14 9.73
CA ALA A 61 -3.57 4.92 9.32
C ALA A 61 -4.37 4.20 8.22
N HIS A 62 -3.67 3.66 7.21
CA HIS A 62 -4.31 2.93 6.12
C HIS A 62 -4.90 1.59 6.56
N LEU A 63 -4.26 0.88 7.49
CA LEU A 63 -4.77 -0.37 8.06
C LEU A 63 -6.03 -0.19 8.91
N GLN A 64 -6.47 1.03 9.20
CA GLN A 64 -7.80 1.28 9.77
C GLN A 64 -8.94 1.13 8.75
N VAL A 65 -8.62 1.10 7.45
CA VAL A 65 -9.59 1.07 6.35
C VAL A 65 -9.40 -0.15 5.46
N PHE A 66 -8.15 -0.48 5.13
CA PHE A 66 -7.78 -1.55 4.20
C PHE A 66 -7.34 -2.81 4.95
N ASP A 67 -7.49 -3.96 4.29
CA ASP A 67 -7.08 -5.25 4.88
C ASP A 67 -5.55 -5.41 4.89
N GLY A 68 -4.85 -4.67 4.03
CA GLY A 68 -3.40 -4.66 3.98
C GLY A 68 -2.83 -3.42 3.31
N VAL A 69 -1.53 -3.24 3.45
CA VAL A 69 -0.74 -2.23 2.75
C VAL A 69 0.47 -2.87 2.09
N MET A 70 0.83 -2.40 0.90
CA MET A 70 2.04 -2.82 0.19
C MET A 70 2.98 -1.63 0.04
N LEU A 71 4.20 -1.76 0.56
CA LEU A 71 5.29 -0.80 0.35
C LEU A 71 6.09 -1.20 -0.88
N GLY A 72 6.34 -0.24 -1.76
CA GLY A 72 7.17 -0.42 -2.95
C GLY A 72 8.53 0.26 -2.78
N ARG A 73 8.69 1.43 -3.41
CA ARG A 73 9.95 2.18 -3.45
C ARG A 73 10.55 2.47 -2.08
N GLU A 74 9.72 2.72 -1.06
CA GLU A 74 10.24 3.07 0.26
C GLU A 74 11.04 1.92 0.88
N ALA A 75 10.55 0.68 0.78
CA ALA A 75 11.27 -0.49 1.26
C ALA A 75 12.64 -0.67 0.57
N TYR A 76 12.79 -0.19 -0.66
CA TYR A 76 14.05 -0.20 -1.38
C TYR A 76 14.98 0.97 -1.00
N HIS A 77 14.43 2.17 -0.80
CA HIS A 77 15.20 3.37 -0.48
C HIS A 77 15.60 3.46 1.00
N ASN A 78 14.75 2.92 1.88
CA ASN A 78 14.91 2.92 3.32
C ASN A 78 14.59 1.53 3.85
N SER A 79 15.41 0.54 3.50
CA SER A 79 15.17 -0.86 3.88
C SER A 79 15.13 -1.09 5.39
N TYR A 80 15.79 -0.23 6.18
CA TYR A 80 15.76 -0.32 7.63
C TYR A 80 14.38 -0.01 8.23
N LEU A 81 13.48 0.68 7.50
CA LEU A 81 12.07 0.81 7.90
C LEU A 81 11.42 -0.55 8.19
N LEU A 82 11.82 -1.59 7.45
CA LEU A 82 11.27 -2.94 7.63
C LEU A 82 11.71 -3.59 8.96
N ALA A 83 12.80 -3.13 9.57
CA ALA A 83 13.29 -3.67 10.83
C ALA A 83 12.32 -3.40 12.01
N GLU A 84 11.45 -2.39 11.87
CA GLU A 84 10.48 -2.00 12.89
C GLU A 84 9.06 -2.56 12.64
N VAL A 85 8.82 -3.18 11.48
CA VAL A 85 7.49 -3.69 11.08
C VAL A 85 6.95 -4.73 12.05
N ASP A 86 7.78 -5.68 12.47
CA ASP A 86 7.34 -6.77 13.35
C ASP A 86 6.84 -6.24 14.70
N GLN A 87 7.52 -5.23 15.25
CA GLN A 87 7.11 -4.61 16.51
C GLN A 87 5.89 -3.72 16.33
N GLN A 88 5.92 -2.82 15.33
CA GLN A 88 4.89 -1.80 15.18
C GLN A 88 3.57 -2.36 14.64
N LEU A 89 3.62 -3.28 13.67
CA LEU A 89 2.42 -3.77 12.97
C LEU A 89 1.98 -5.18 13.41
N PHE A 90 2.90 -6.03 13.89
CA PHE A 90 2.60 -7.42 14.24
C PHE A 90 2.72 -7.74 15.74
N GLY A 91 3.09 -6.75 16.57
CA GLY A 91 3.15 -6.91 18.03
C GLY A 91 4.27 -7.83 18.52
N SER A 92 5.32 -8.01 17.74
CA SER A 92 6.52 -8.75 18.16
C SER A 92 7.22 -8.04 19.33
N ALA A 93 7.69 -8.84 20.29
CA ALA A 93 8.52 -8.36 21.40
C ALA A 93 10.03 -8.57 21.14
N GLU A 94 10.40 -9.16 20.00
CA GLU A 94 11.80 -9.33 19.64
C GLU A 94 12.44 -7.96 19.36
N PRO A 95 13.69 -7.73 19.80
CA PRO A 95 14.36 -6.45 19.57
C PRO A 95 14.62 -6.21 18.09
N VAL A 96 14.54 -4.94 17.66
CA VAL A 96 14.95 -4.52 16.32
C VAL A 96 16.43 -4.86 16.11
N ILE A 97 16.76 -5.47 14.98
CA ILE A 97 18.14 -5.78 14.60
C ILE A 97 18.84 -4.46 14.26
N THR A 98 19.82 -4.09 15.07
CA THR A 98 20.66 -2.89 14.91
C THR A 98 21.94 -3.15 14.13
#